data_AF-A0A1G1A9D3-F1
#
_entry.id   AF-A0A1G1A9D3-F1
#
_cell.length_a   1.000
_cell.length_b   1.000
_cell.length_c   1.000
_cell.angle_alpha   90.00
_cell.angle_beta   90.00
_cell.angle_gamma   90.00
#
_symmetry.space_group_name_H-M   'P 1'
#
loop_
_entity.id
_entity.type
_entity.pdbx_description
1 polymer ?
#
loop_
_entity_poly.entity_id
_entity_poly.type
_entity_poly.pdbx_seq_one_letter_code
_entity_poly.pdbx_strand_id
1 'polypeptide(L)'
;MKLIKVLSFLFICFGSIMASAIFFVFIPNAEMTWIGEKLKLPAFEITPVFEYMARAMSSICFFFGVILIYVGLHIREHLKMVRYMGWFSLISVPMMIFIHSKVDTPYWWKAGDIAAMLVFTIMCLTTPGRLPEK
;
A
#
# COMPACT_ATOMS: atom_id res chain seq x y z
N MET A 1 15.53 -8.43 17.76
CA MET A 1 16.33 -8.52 16.51
C MET A 1 15.59 -9.21 15.35
N LYS A 2 14.86 -10.32 15.57
CA LYS A 2 14.04 -10.98 14.52
C LYS A 2 12.91 -10.08 13.97
N LEU A 3 12.13 -9.43 14.84
CA LEU A 3 11.02 -8.53 14.43
C LEU A 3 11.46 -7.42 13.47
N ILE A 4 12.58 -6.76 13.75
CA ILE A 4 13.11 -5.66 12.91
C ILE A 4 13.51 -6.17 11.51
N LYS A 5 14.08 -7.37 11.42
CA LYS A 5 14.41 -7.99 10.13
C LYS A 5 13.15 -8.33 9.34
N VAL A 6 12.14 -8.88 10.01
CA VAL A 6 10.83 -9.17 9.39
C VAL A 6 10.19 -7.88 8.87
N LEU A 7 10.20 -6.83 9.69
CA LEU A 7 9.62 -5.55 9.32
C LEU A 7 10.37 -4.88 8.15
N SER A 8 11.71 -4.89 8.20
CA SER A 8 12.55 -4.43 7.09
C SER A 8 12.20 -5.16 5.79
N PHE A 9 12.13 -6.49 5.84
CA PHE A 9 11.76 -7.30 4.69
C PHE A 9 10.36 -6.97 4.17
N LEU A 10 9.38 -6.78 5.06
CA LEU A 10 8.02 -6.42 4.66
C LEU A 10 7.95 -5.04 4.02
N PHE A 11 8.61 -4.04 4.59
CA PHE A 11 8.68 -2.70 4.00
C PHE A 11 9.30 -2.74 2.60
N ILE A 12 10.36 -3.53 2.42
CA ILE A 12 10.98 -3.73 1.10
C ILE A 12 10.03 -4.45 0.14
N CYS A 13 9.34 -5.51 0.59
CA CYS A 13 8.40 -6.26 -0.26
C CYS A 13 7.20 -5.41 -0.68
N PHE A 14 6.51 -4.80 0.29
CA PHE A 14 5.39 -3.89 0.02
C PHE A 14 5.82 -2.71 -0.83
N GLY A 15 6.96 -2.11 -0.49
CA GLY A 15 7.52 -1.01 -1.25
C GLY A 15 7.87 -1.40 -2.68
N SER A 16 8.38 -2.61 -2.90
CA SER A 16 8.69 -3.12 -4.25
C SER A 16 7.43 -3.38 -5.08
N ILE A 17 6.39 -3.96 -4.46
CA ILE A 17 5.09 -4.15 -5.10
C ILE A 17 4.50 -2.78 -5.49
N MET A 18 4.53 -1.80 -4.60
CA MET A 18 4.05 -0.45 -4.88
C MET A 18 4.93 0.28 -5.92
N ALA A 19 6.25 0.10 -5.87
CA ALA A 19 7.18 0.67 -6.85
C ALA A 19 6.93 0.12 -8.26
N SER A 20 6.47 -1.14 -8.38
CA SER A 20 6.05 -1.70 -9.67
C SER A 20 4.86 -0.96 -10.29
N ALA A 21 4.13 -0.14 -9.53
CA ALA A 21 3.05 0.69 -10.07
C ALA A 21 3.52 1.67 -11.15
N ILE A 22 4.82 1.97 -11.25
CA ILE A 22 5.38 2.81 -12.32
C ILE A 22 5.04 2.28 -13.73
N PHE A 23 4.92 0.96 -13.90
CA PHE A 23 4.53 0.37 -15.18
C PHE A 23 3.09 0.74 -15.57
N PHE A 24 2.20 0.87 -14.59
CA PHE A 24 0.81 1.23 -14.80
C PHE A 24 0.59 2.72 -15.12
N VAL A 25 1.62 3.56 -14.99
CA VAL A 25 1.57 4.96 -15.47
C VAL A 25 1.49 5.01 -16.99
N PHE A 26 2.19 4.09 -17.67
CA PHE A 26 2.37 4.10 -19.13
C PHE A 26 1.48 3.09 -19.86
N ILE A 27 0.74 2.27 -19.13
CA ILE A 27 -0.07 1.22 -19.71
C ILE A 27 -1.26 1.80 -20.51
N PRO A 28 -1.58 1.28 -21.71
CA PRO A 28 -2.79 1.63 -22.45
C PRO A 28 -4.09 1.31 -21.70
N ASN A 29 -5.11 2.13 -21.95
CA ASN A 29 -6.44 1.99 -21.37
C ASN A 29 -7.08 0.61 -21.65
N ALA A 30 -6.87 0.05 -22.85
CA ALA A 30 -7.39 -1.27 -23.24
C ALA A 30 -6.80 -2.43 -22.39
N GLU A 31 -5.56 -2.27 -21.94
CA GLU A 31 -4.92 -3.27 -21.08
C GLU A 31 -5.43 -3.15 -19.64
N MET A 32 -5.69 -1.92 -19.16
CA MET A 32 -6.32 -1.70 -17.86
C MET A 32 -7.71 -2.37 -17.79
N THR A 33 -8.54 -2.21 -18.82
CA THR A 33 -9.87 -2.83 -18.89
C THR A 33 -9.77 -4.35 -18.92
N TRP A 34 -8.86 -4.89 -19.73
CA TRP A 34 -8.64 -6.34 -19.81
C TRP A 34 -8.19 -6.96 -18.48
N ILE A 35 -7.28 -6.28 -17.76
CA ILE A 35 -6.88 -6.70 -16.41
C ILE A 35 -8.08 -6.67 -15.46
N GLY A 36 -8.88 -5.60 -15.51
CA GLY A 36 -10.10 -5.44 -14.70
C GLY A 36 -11.10 -6.57 -14.93
N GLU A 37 -11.37 -6.92 -16.20
CA GLU A 37 -12.25 -8.03 -16.57
C GLU A 37 -11.73 -9.37 -16.04
N LYS A 38 -10.43 -9.65 -16.19
CA LYS A 38 -9.81 -10.87 -15.65
C LYS A 38 -9.93 -10.97 -14.13
N LEU A 39 -9.83 -9.85 -13.43
CA LEU A 39 -9.98 -9.75 -11.99
C LEU A 39 -11.45 -9.67 -11.54
N LYS A 40 -12.41 -9.72 -12.48
CA LYS A 40 -13.84 -9.56 -12.22
C LYS A 40 -14.17 -8.28 -11.46
N LEU A 41 -13.45 -7.21 -11.76
CA LEU A 41 -13.74 -5.87 -11.24
C LEU A 41 -14.94 -5.26 -11.99
N PRO A 42 -15.72 -4.39 -11.35
CA PRO A 42 -16.79 -3.67 -12.02
C PRO A 42 -16.27 -2.90 -13.24
N ALA A 43 -17.05 -2.93 -14.33
CA ALA A 43 -16.77 -2.10 -15.48
C ALA A 43 -16.87 -0.62 -15.09
N PHE A 44 -16.01 0.20 -15.69
CA PHE A 44 -15.98 1.64 -15.49
C PHE A 44 -15.86 2.34 -16.85
N GLU A 45 -16.42 3.54 -16.94
CA GLU A 45 -16.26 4.38 -18.11
C GLU A 45 -14.90 5.09 -18.05
N ILE A 46 -14.13 5.00 -19.13
CA ILE A 46 -12.85 5.67 -19.24
C ILE A 46 -13.08 7.12 -19.66
N THR A 47 -13.04 8.01 -18.68
CA THR A 47 -13.07 9.45 -18.87
C THR A 47 -11.68 10.05 -18.73
N PRO A 48 -11.40 11.26 -19.27
CA PRO A 48 -10.11 11.92 -19.07
C PRO A 48 -9.74 12.11 -17.59
N VAL A 49 -10.73 12.34 -16.73
CA VAL A 49 -10.53 12.45 -15.28
C VAL A 49 -10.13 11.11 -14.68
N PHE A 50 -10.80 10.02 -15.08
CA PHE A 50 -10.44 8.68 -14.64
C PHE A 50 -9.01 8.32 -15.05
N GLU A 51 -8.64 8.56 -16.31
CA GLU A 51 -7.30 8.26 -16.83
C GLU A 51 -6.22 9.04 -16.09
N TYR A 52 -6.46 10.34 -15.84
CA TYR A 52 -5.58 11.16 -15.02
C TYR A 52 -5.46 10.62 -13.59
N MET A 53 -6.57 10.31 -12.93
CA MET A 53 -6.58 9.77 -11.57
C MET A 53 -5.88 8.42 -11.46
N ALA A 54 -6.10 7.51 -12.41
CA ALA A 54 -5.45 6.20 -12.44
C ALA A 54 -3.93 6.35 -12.52
N ARG A 55 -3.43 7.16 -13.46
CA ARG A 55 -1.98 7.40 -13.63
C ARG A 55 -1.36 8.17 -12.47
N ALA A 56 -2.08 9.16 -11.93
CA ALA A 56 -1.64 9.89 -10.75
C ALA A 56 -1.53 8.96 -9.55
N MET A 57 -2.52 8.08 -9.34
CA MET A 57 -2.49 7.08 -8.28
C MET A 57 -1.32 6.10 -8.44
N SER A 58 -1.07 5.60 -9.65
CA SER A 58 0.11 4.78 -9.94
C SER A 58 1.43 5.49 -9.62
N SER A 59 1.52 6.78 -9.92
CA SER A 59 2.71 7.60 -9.62
C SER A 59 2.89 7.81 -8.11
N ILE A 60 1.81 8.04 -7.37
CA ILE A 60 1.81 8.15 -5.90
C ILE A 60 2.23 6.81 -5.29
N CYS A 61 1.68 5.70 -5.77
CA CYS A 61 2.07 4.35 -5.35
C CYS A 61 3.55 4.11 -5.58
N PHE A 62 4.07 4.46 -6.76
CA PHE A 62 5.50 4.35 -7.05
C PHE A 62 6.35 5.13 -6.06
N PHE A 63 6.03 6.42 -5.85
CA PHE A 63 6.75 7.29 -4.94
C PHE A 63 6.74 6.76 -3.50
N PHE A 64 5.57 6.36 -3.00
CA PHE A 64 5.44 5.73 -1.69
C PHE A 64 6.20 4.41 -1.60
N GLY A 65 6.18 3.62 -2.68
CA GLY A 65 6.92 2.37 -2.76
C GLY A 65 8.43 2.56 -2.58
N VAL A 66 9.01 3.56 -3.25
CA VAL A 66 10.42 3.93 -3.10
C VAL A 66 10.74 4.37 -1.67
N ILE A 67 9.86 5.18 -1.05
CA ILE A 67 10.02 5.58 0.36
C ILE A 67 10.00 4.36 1.29
N LEU A 68 9.05 3.44 1.09
CA LEU A 68 8.95 2.23 1.91
C LEU A 68 10.19 1.35 1.78
N ILE A 69 10.74 1.19 0.57
CA ILE A 69 12.01 0.47 0.36
C ILE A 69 13.13 1.15 1.14
N TYR A 70 13.28 2.48 1.02
CA TYR A 70 14.32 3.23 1.71
C TYR A 70 14.21 3.10 3.25
N VAL A 71 13.00 3.26 3.80
CA VAL A 71 12.72 3.07 5.22
C VAL A 71 12.98 1.62 5.64
N GLY A 72 12.65 0.64 4.81
CA GLY A 72 12.93 -0.77 5.06
C GLY A 72 14.43 -1.08 5.15
N LEU A 73 15.23 -0.48 4.26
CA LEU A 73 16.70 -0.61 4.28
C LEU A 73 17.33 0.05 5.51
N HIS A 74 16.81 1.21 5.94
CA HIS A 74 17.34 2.01 7.05
C HIS A 74 16.43 1.97 8.29
N ILE A 75 15.77 0.82 8.53
CA ILE A 75 14.66 0.75 9.48
C ILE A 75 15.03 1.13 10.91
N ARG A 76 16.29 0.88 11.32
CA ARG A 76 16.78 1.19 12.66
C ARG A 76 16.85 2.70 12.92
N GLU A 77 17.12 3.47 11.89
CA GLU A 77 17.20 4.95 11.95
C GLU A 77 15.79 5.57 11.92
N HIS A 78 14.82 4.85 11.38
CA HIS A 78 13.46 5.34 11.12
C HIS A 78 12.37 4.75 12.01
N LEU A 79 12.70 4.13 13.16
CA LEU A 79 11.72 3.46 14.03
C LEU A 79 10.58 4.38 14.51
N LYS A 80 10.87 5.67 14.75
CA LYS A 80 9.84 6.67 15.09
C LYS A 80 8.87 6.89 13.93
N MET A 81 9.39 6.99 12.70
CA MET A 81 8.59 7.14 11.48
C MET A 81 7.74 5.89 11.25
N VAL A 82 8.32 4.70 11.39
CA VAL A 82 7.59 3.42 11.31
C VAL A 82 6.41 3.39 12.28
N ARG A 83 6.60 3.81 13.52
CA ARG A 83 5.51 3.87 14.51
C ARG A 83 4.46 4.92 14.16
N TYR A 84 4.87 6.05 13.62
CA TYR A 84 3.97 7.09 13.12
C TYR A 84 3.12 6.58 11.95
N MET A 85 3.72 5.85 11.00
CA MET A 85 3.00 5.17 9.91
C MET A 85 2.00 4.14 10.44
N GLY A 86 2.34 3.44 11.53
CA GLY A 86 1.41 2.54 12.22
C GLY A 86 0.17 3.25 12.76
N TRP A 87 0.34 4.41 13.41
CA TRP A 87 -0.79 5.22 13.89
C TRP A 87 -1.64 5.78 12.75
N PHE A 88 -0.99 6.29 11.70
CA PHE A 88 -1.70 6.78 10.53
C PHE A 88 -2.51 5.67 9.87
N SER A 89 -1.90 4.49 9.68
CA SER A 89 -2.56 3.31 9.14
C SER A 89 -3.77 2.88 9.98
N LEU A 90 -3.66 2.91 11.32
CA LEU A 90 -4.78 2.61 12.22
C LEU A 90 -6.00 3.52 11.97
N ILE A 91 -5.75 4.81 11.73
CA ILE A 91 -6.81 5.80 11.42
C ILE A 91 -7.36 5.57 10.00
N SER A 92 -6.52 5.13 9.06
CA SER A 92 -6.94 4.86 7.68
C SER A 92 -7.79 3.60 7.54
N VAL A 93 -7.68 2.61 8.43
CA VAL A 93 -8.49 1.37 8.39
C VAL A 93 -10.01 1.65 8.34
N PRO A 94 -10.63 2.43 9.25
CA PRO A 94 -12.06 2.73 9.16
C PRO A 94 -12.43 3.51 7.89
N MET A 95 -11.54 4.37 7.39
CA MET A 95 -11.76 5.06 6.11
C MET A 95 -11.81 4.06 4.95
N MET A 96 -10.91 3.07 4.93
CA MET A 96 -10.89 2.04 3.89
C MET A 96 -12.16 1.17 3.94
N ILE A 97 -12.61 0.79 5.15
CA ILE A 97 -13.88 0.08 5.34
C ILE A 97 -15.04 0.91 4.79
N PHE A 98 -15.07 2.21 5.10
CA PHE A 98 -16.09 3.12 4.57
C PHE A 98 -16.06 3.18 3.04
N ILE A 99 -14.89 3.29 2.41
CA ILE A 99 -14.76 3.27 0.95
C ILE A 99 -15.29 1.95 0.36
N HIS A 100 -14.90 0.80 0.92
CA HIS A 100 -15.39 -0.50 0.46
C HIS A 100 -16.90 -0.70 0.65
N SER A 101 -17.54 0.06 1.54
CA SER A 101 -19.00 0.07 1.68
C SER A 101 -19.71 0.81 0.53
N LYS A 102 -18.99 1.62 -0.23
CA LYS A 102 -19.50 2.45 -1.34
C LYS A 102 -19.17 1.91 -2.73
N VAL A 103 -18.36 0.84 -2.81
CA VAL A 103 -17.86 0.32 -4.07
C VAL A 103 -18.09 -1.19 -4.15
N ASP A 104 -18.61 -1.65 -5.29
CA ASP A 104 -18.94 -3.05 -5.55
C ASP A 104 -17.72 -3.89 -5.98
N THR A 105 -16.66 -3.85 -5.19
CA THR A 105 -15.50 -4.72 -5.40
C THR A 105 -15.74 -6.14 -4.85
N PRO A 106 -15.10 -7.19 -5.43
CA PRO A 106 -15.20 -8.55 -4.92
C PRO A 106 -14.78 -8.67 -3.44
N TYR A 107 -15.40 -9.58 -2.69
CA TYR A 107 -15.14 -9.73 -1.25
C TYR A 107 -13.67 -10.07 -0.94
N TRP A 108 -13.01 -10.86 -1.79
CA TRP A 108 -11.62 -11.25 -1.61
C TRP A 108 -10.67 -10.05 -1.74
N TRP A 109 -11.02 -9.07 -2.59
CA TRP A 109 -10.28 -7.82 -2.73
C TRP A 109 -10.40 -6.99 -1.46
N LYS A 110 -11.64 -6.77 -1.00
CA LYS A 110 -11.95 -6.03 0.24
C LYS A 110 -11.24 -6.65 1.45
N ALA A 111 -11.30 -7.97 1.57
CA ALA A 111 -10.66 -8.70 2.66
C ALA A 111 -9.13 -8.59 2.59
N GLY A 112 -8.55 -8.69 1.39
CA GLY A 112 -7.11 -8.54 1.17
C GLY A 112 -6.61 -7.16 1.57
N ASP A 113 -7.28 -6.10 1.12
CA ASP A 113 -6.92 -4.70 1.43
C ASP A 113 -6.96 -4.44 2.94
N ILE A 114 -8.07 -4.81 3.60
CA ILE A 114 -8.23 -4.61 5.05
C ILE A 114 -7.22 -5.44 5.84
N ALA A 115 -7.02 -6.71 5.47
CA ALA A 115 -6.08 -7.59 6.16
C ALA A 115 -4.64 -7.08 6.04
N ALA A 116 -4.23 -6.64 4.85
CA ALA A 116 -2.90 -6.07 4.63
C ALA A 116 -2.67 -4.81 5.49
N MET A 117 -3.66 -3.91 5.55
CA MET A 117 -3.58 -2.71 6.40
C MET A 117 -3.51 -3.05 7.89
N LEU A 118 -4.29 -4.02 8.36
CA LEU A 118 -4.26 -4.44 9.76
C LEU A 118 -2.92 -5.08 10.13
N VAL A 119 -2.38 -5.97 9.28
CA VAL A 119 -1.06 -6.58 9.48
C VAL A 119 0.02 -5.50 9.53
N PHE A 120 0.01 -4.57 8.57
CA PHE A 120 0.94 -3.43 8.55
C PHE A 120 0.84 -2.59 9.83
N THR A 121 -0.38 -2.27 10.26
CA THR A 121 -0.66 -1.50 11.48
C THR A 121 -0.08 -2.18 12.72
N ILE A 122 -0.40 -3.47 12.92
CA ILE A 122 0.06 -4.24 14.09
C ILE A 122 1.59 -4.29 14.13
N MET A 123 2.23 -4.56 13.00
CA MET A 123 3.69 -4.68 12.94
C MET A 123 4.41 -3.34 13.19
N CYS A 124 3.87 -2.25 12.65
CA CYS A 124 4.41 -0.91 12.89
C CYS A 124 4.23 -0.48 14.35
N LEU A 125 3.08 -0.74 14.97
CA LEU A 125 2.79 -0.34 16.35
C LEU A 125 3.49 -1.20 17.40
N THR A 126 3.77 -2.46 17.10
CA THR A 126 4.53 -3.37 17.99
C THR A 126 6.04 -3.14 17.94
N THR A 127 6.51 -2.27 17.04
CA THR A 127 7.93 -1.92 16.94
C THR A 127 8.34 -0.97 18.08
N PRO A 128 9.41 -1.27 18.83
CA PRO A 128 9.87 -0.39 19.89
C PRO A 128 10.30 0.97 19.32
N GLY A 129 9.87 2.06 19.97
CA GLY A 129 10.12 3.43 19.48
C GLY A 129 11.59 3.87 19.54
N ARG A 130 12.43 3.14 20.27
CA ARG A 130 13.90 3.24 20.29
C ARG A 130 14.47 1.84 20.51
N LEU A 131 15.63 1.57 19.91
CA LEU A 131 16.42 0.40 20.31
C LEU A 131 17.11 0.71 21.64
N PRO A 132 17.24 -0.25 22.55
CA PRO A 132 18.10 -0.09 23.71
C PRO A 132 19.52 0.22 23.21
N GLU A 133 20.11 1.31 23.69
CA GLU A 133 21.53 1.56 23.52
C GLU A 133 22.27 0.37 24.15
N LYS A 134 23.16 -0.25 23.36
CA LYS A 134 24.05 -1.29 23.85
C LYS A 134 25.16 -0.66 24.67
#